data_AF-A0AA96VNR6-F1
#
_entry.id   AF-A0AA96VNR6-F1
#
_cell.length_a   1.000
_cell.length_b   1.000
_cell.length_c   1.000
_cell.angle_alpha   90.00
_cell.angle_beta   90.00
_cell.angle_gamma   90.00
#
_symmetry.space_group_name_H-M   'P 1'
#
loop_
_entity.id
_entity.type
_entity.pdbx_description
1 polymer ?
#
loop_
_entity_poly.entity_id
_entity_poly.type
_entity_poly.pdbx_seq_one_letter_code
_entity_poly.pdbx_strand_id
1 'polypeptide(L)'
;MEEITFNGRKALKFGESKINLHEIGHEYEPKATYPTAGSADLCFITQMPLQIFLKHLLRCGVSYPEGPIKRTGARSELLSVYFRDLDGNLIEVANEIIDS
;
A
#
# COMPACT_ATOMS: atom_id res chain seq x y z
N MET A 1 -6.19 7.03 -2.02
CA MET A 1 -5.10 7.84 -1.47
C MET A 1 -5.09 9.18 -2.19
N GLU A 2 -4.62 10.22 -1.52
CA GLU A 2 -4.51 11.58 -2.07
C GLU A 2 -3.10 12.10 -1.84
N GLU A 3 -2.51 12.74 -2.85
CA GLU A 3 -1.26 13.46 -2.69
C GLU A 3 -1.50 14.76 -1.90
N ILE A 4 -0.72 14.98 -0.85
CA ILE A 4 -0.73 16.23 -0.09
C ILE A 4 0.67 16.84 -0.03
N THR A 5 0.73 18.17 -0.03
CA THR A 5 1.97 18.93 0.19
C THR A 5 1.86 19.73 1.49
N PHE A 6 2.88 19.66 2.34
CA PHE A 6 2.95 20.37 3.60
C PHE A 6 4.39 20.79 3.88
N ASN A 7 4.64 22.06 4.18
CA ASN A 7 5.98 22.61 4.43
C ASN A 7 7.02 22.21 3.36
N GLY A 8 6.63 22.20 2.09
CA GLY A 8 7.49 21.79 0.96
C GLY A 8 7.74 20.27 0.84
N ARG A 9 7.15 19.44 1.70
CA ARG A 9 7.24 17.97 1.67
C ARG A 9 5.99 17.34 1.05
N LYS A 10 6.16 16.21 0.37
CA LYS A 10 5.05 15.43 -0.20
C LYS A 10 4.70 14.22 0.67
N ALA A 11 3.43 13.85 0.68
CA ALA A 11 2.95 12.61 1.29
C ALA A 11 1.73 12.07 0.56
N LEU A 12 1.45 10.77 0.76
CA LEU A 12 0.18 10.14 0.40
C LEU A 12 -0.68 10.00 1.65
N LYS A 13 -1.83 10.66 1.66
CA LYS A 13 -2.84 10.55 2.73
C LYS A 13 -3.84 9.45 2.44
N PHE A 14 -4.22 8.69 3.47
CA PHE A 14 -5.30 7.70 3.44
C PHE A 14 -5.93 7.53 4.82
N GLY A 15 -7.26 7.63 4.88
CA GLY A 15 -7.96 7.69 6.17
C GLY A 15 -7.39 8.81 7.04
N GLU A 16 -6.99 8.45 8.26
CA GLU A 16 -6.35 9.34 9.24
C GLU A 16 -4.82 9.21 9.25
N SER A 17 -4.26 8.42 8.34
CA SER A 17 -2.82 8.14 8.23
C SER A 17 -2.20 8.76 6.98
N LYS A 18 -0.87 8.78 6.93
CA LYS A 18 -0.12 9.15 5.73
C LYS A 18 1.21 8.41 5.63
N ILE A 19 1.74 8.33 4.41
CA ILE A 19 3.13 7.94 4.11
C ILE A 19 3.84 9.19 3.57
N ASN A 20 4.90 9.63 4.25
CA ASN A 20 5.74 10.72 3.74
C ASN A 20 6.64 10.19 2.62
N LEU A 21 6.80 10.97 1.55
CA LEU A 21 7.63 10.62 0.41
C LEU A 21 8.92 11.43 0.47
N HIS A 22 10.06 10.73 0.48
CA HIS A 22 11.38 11.33 0.37
C HIS A 22 11.99 10.82 -0.95
N GLU A 23 12.40 11.73 -1.83
CA GLU A 23 13.07 11.38 -3.08
C GLU A 23 14.50 10.92 -2.79
N ILE A 24 14.96 9.88 -3.51
CA ILE A 24 16.32 9.32 -3.35
C ILE A 24 17.36 10.43 -3.56
N GLY A 25 18.28 10.58 -2.62
CA GLY A 25 19.31 11.62 -2.63
C GLY A 25 18.85 13.00 -2.15
N HIS A 26 17.55 13.19 -1.90
CA HIS A 26 16.95 14.43 -1.41
C HIS A 26 16.11 14.18 -0.14
N GLU A 27 16.52 13.23 0.69
CA GLU A 27 15.77 12.89 1.89
C GLU A 27 15.92 13.96 2.98
N TYR A 28 14.86 14.17 3.75
CA TYR A 28 14.91 15.05 4.93
C TYR A 28 15.41 14.29 6.17
N GLU A 29 16.23 14.96 6.98
CA GLU A 29 16.61 14.45 8.30
C GLU A 29 15.53 14.70 9.36
N PRO A 30 15.38 13.80 10.37
CA PRO A 30 16.03 12.49 10.44
C PRO A 30 15.41 11.48 9.46
N LYS A 31 16.24 10.56 8.94
CA LYS A 31 15.81 9.45 8.08
C LYS A 31 16.27 8.08 8.60
N ALA A 32 15.78 7.02 7.96
CA ALA A 32 16.26 5.67 8.23
C ALA A 32 17.77 5.57 7.97
N THR A 33 18.48 4.70 8.70
CA THR A 33 19.93 4.51 8.52
C THR A 33 20.31 4.12 7.09
N TYR A 34 19.47 3.32 6.43
CA TYR A 34 19.63 2.88 5.05
C TYR A 34 18.33 3.11 4.27
N PRO A 35 18.04 4.36 3.85
CA PRO A 35 16.84 4.64 3.07
C PRO A 35 16.96 3.92 1.71
N THR A 36 16.04 3.00 1.46
CA THR A 36 16.12 2.09 0.30
C THR A 36 14.77 2.06 -0.41
N ALA A 37 14.73 2.49 -1.66
CA ALA A 37 13.54 2.37 -2.48
C ALA A 37 13.22 0.89 -2.75
N GLY A 38 11.94 0.53 -2.77
CA GLY A 38 11.48 -0.84 -2.99
C GLY A 38 11.60 -1.76 -1.76
N SER A 39 12.06 -1.26 -0.61
CA SER A 39 12.25 -2.08 0.59
C SER A 39 11.01 -2.21 1.47
N ALA A 40 9.91 -1.52 1.17
CA ALA A 40 8.70 -1.58 1.97
C ALA A 40 7.83 -2.80 1.59
N ASP A 41 7.22 -3.39 2.61
CA ASP A 41 6.18 -4.41 2.51
C ASP A 41 5.01 -3.97 3.41
N LEU A 42 3.90 -3.59 2.78
CA LEU A 42 2.80 -2.87 3.42
C LEU A 42 1.46 -3.54 3.13
N CYS A 43 0.66 -3.77 4.18
CA CYS A 43 -0.71 -4.24 4.04
C CYS A 43 -1.72 -3.14 4.37
N PHE A 44 -2.65 -2.89 3.43
CA PHE A 44 -3.74 -1.94 3.56
C PHE A 44 -5.08 -2.65 3.60
N ILE A 45 -5.86 -2.36 4.65
CA ILE A 45 -7.24 -2.83 4.75
C ILE A 45 -8.14 -1.84 4.00
N THR A 46 -8.99 -2.37 3.13
CA THR A 46 -10.02 -1.61 2.42
C THR A 46 -11.40 -2.16 2.71
N GLN A 47 -12.42 -1.29 2.71
CA GLN A 47 -13.83 -1.71 2.72
C GLN A 47 -14.36 -1.97 1.31
N MET A 48 -13.62 -1.59 0.27
CA MET A 48 -13.98 -1.91 -1.11
C MET A 48 -13.91 -3.42 -1.31
N PRO A 49 -14.96 -4.09 -1.81
CA PRO A 49 -14.91 -5.51 -2.10
C PRO A 49 -13.74 -5.85 -3.03
N LEU A 50 -12.95 -6.87 -2.67
CA LEU A 50 -11.70 -7.18 -3.37
C LEU A 50 -11.90 -7.44 -4.85
N GLN A 51 -13.03 -8.04 -5.24
CA GLN A 51 -13.37 -8.23 -6.66
C GLN A 51 -13.48 -6.92 -7.46
N ILE A 52 -13.96 -5.83 -6.83
CA ILE A 52 -14.02 -4.51 -7.46
C ILE A 52 -12.61 -3.92 -7.54
N PHE A 53 -11.82 -4.09 -6.49
CA PHE A 53 -10.44 -3.64 -6.45
C PHE A 53 -9.57 -4.31 -7.53
N LEU A 54 -9.70 -5.62 -7.73
CA LEU A 54 -9.00 -6.36 -8.79
C LEU A 54 -9.34 -5.83 -10.18
N LYS A 55 -10.62 -5.56 -10.46
CA LYS A 55 -11.05 -4.94 -11.73
C LYS A 55 -10.45 -3.55 -11.90
N HIS A 56 -10.31 -2.78 -10.83
CA HIS A 56 -9.67 -1.47 -10.86
C HIS A 56 -8.18 -1.59 -11.20
N LEU A 57 -7.43 -2.51 -10.56
CA LEU A 57 -6.02 -2.76 -10.87
C LEU A 57 -5.82 -3.08 -12.36
N LEU A 58 -6.61 -4.02 -12.90
CA LEU A 58 -6.52 -4.39 -14.31
C LEU A 58 -6.82 -3.21 -15.24
N ARG A 59 -7.82 -2.38 -14.92
CA ARG A 59 -8.14 -1.17 -15.69
C ARG A 59 -7.01 -0.14 -15.67
N CYS A 60 -6.24 -0.09 -14.58
CA CYS A 60 -5.07 0.77 -14.45
C CYS A 60 -3.80 0.16 -15.08
N GLY A 61 -3.88 -1.06 -15.64
CA GLY A 61 -2.72 -1.76 -16.20
C GLY A 61 -1.75 -2.27 -15.14
N VAL A 62 -2.19 -2.38 -13.88
CA VAL A 62 -1.36 -2.89 -12.78
C VAL A 62 -1.52 -4.41 -12.71
N SER A 63 -0.41 -5.13 -12.86
CA SER A 63 -0.36 -6.57 -12.65
C SER A 63 -0.33 -6.91 -11.17
N TYR A 64 -1.00 -7.99 -10.79
CA TYR A 64 -0.95 -8.55 -9.44
C TYR A 64 -0.45 -10.00 -9.52
N PRO A 65 0.78 -10.31 -9.07
CA PRO A 65 1.35 -11.66 -9.19
C PRO A 65 0.66 -12.70 -8.30
N GLU A 66 -0.04 -12.30 -7.24
CA GLU A 66 -0.68 -13.22 -6.31
C GLU A 66 -1.99 -12.65 -5.76
N GLY A 67 -3.01 -13.52 -5.62
CA GLY A 67 -4.31 -13.21 -5.06
C GLY A 67 -5.48 -13.35 -6.06
N PRO A 68 -6.73 -13.38 -5.58
CA PRO A 68 -7.13 -13.25 -4.18
C PRO A 68 -6.80 -14.53 -3.38
N ILE A 69 -6.16 -14.39 -2.21
CA ILE A 69 -5.73 -15.50 -1.36
C ILE A 69 -5.92 -15.18 0.13
N LYS A 70 -6.13 -16.21 0.95
CA LYS A 70 -6.24 -16.05 2.40
C LYS A 70 -4.90 -15.75 3.06
N ARG A 71 -4.90 -14.83 4.02
CA ARG A 71 -3.73 -14.41 4.81
C ARG A 71 -4.10 -14.14 6.26
N THR A 72 -3.11 -14.14 7.13
CA THR A 72 -3.29 -13.78 8.54
C THR A 72 -3.18 -12.27 8.69
N GLY A 73 -4.26 -11.61 9.06
CA GLY A 73 -4.25 -10.20 9.44
C GLY A 73 -3.91 -10.01 10.91
N ALA A 74 -3.75 -8.75 11.31
CA ALA A 74 -3.48 -8.40 12.70
C ALA A 74 -4.65 -8.71 13.66
N ARG A 75 -5.89 -8.76 13.14
CA ARG A 75 -7.11 -8.92 13.94
C ARG A 75 -8.00 -10.09 13.50
N SER A 76 -7.99 -10.41 12.22
CA SER A 76 -8.80 -11.47 11.61
C SER A 76 -8.08 -12.06 10.39
N GLU A 77 -8.65 -13.12 9.83
CA GLU A 77 -8.23 -13.61 8.51
C GLU A 77 -8.52 -12.55 7.44
N LEU A 78 -7.66 -12.46 6.44
CA LEU A 78 -7.74 -11.52 5.33
C LEU A 78 -7.95 -12.26 4.02
N LEU A 79 -8.69 -11.64 3.11
CA LEU A 79 -8.63 -11.96 1.69
C LEU A 79 -7.79 -10.88 1.00
N SER A 80 -6.63 -11.27 0.47
CA SER A 80 -5.55 -10.36 0.08
C SER A 80 -5.19 -10.49 -1.40
N VAL A 81 -4.75 -9.37 -2.00
CA VAL A 81 -4.06 -9.33 -3.30
C VAL A 81 -2.74 -8.58 -3.14
N TYR A 82 -1.71 -9.04 -3.87
CA TYR A 82 -0.37 -8.45 -3.87
C TYR A 82 -0.05 -7.85 -5.24
N PHE A 83 0.58 -6.68 -5.23
CA PHE A 83 1.15 -6.04 -6.41
C PHE A 83 2.36 -5.19 -6.01
N ARG A 84 3.04 -4.59 -6.99
CA ARG A 84 4.18 -3.70 -6.75
C ARG A 84 3.86 -2.27 -7.12
N ASP A 85 4.40 -1.32 -6.37
CA ASP A 85 4.44 0.08 -6.80
C ASP A 85 5.62 0.34 -7.76
N LEU A 86 5.86 1.61 -8.08
CA LEU A 86 6.89 2.03 -9.04
C LEU A 86 8.32 1.75 -8.57
N ASP A 87 8.56 1.78 -7.26
CA ASP A 87 9.87 1.49 -6.66
C ASP A 87 10.07 0.00 -6.37
N GLY A 88 9.02 -0.81 -6.55
CA GLY A 88 9.05 -2.25 -6.33
C GLY A 88 8.63 -2.69 -4.92
N ASN A 89 8.13 -1.77 -4.09
CA ASN A 89 7.60 -2.11 -2.76
C ASN A 89 6.48 -3.14 -2.90
N LEU A 90 6.41 -4.10 -1.99
CA LEU A 90 5.32 -5.06 -1.97
C LEU A 90 4.09 -4.43 -1.30
N ILE A 91 3.01 -4.31 -2.07
CA ILE A 91 1.76 -3.74 -1.59
C ILE A 91 0.72 -4.84 -1.53
N GLU A 92 0.22 -5.10 -0.33
CA GLU A 92 -0.93 -5.94 -0.06
C GLU A 92 -2.17 -5.05 0.14
N VAL A 93 -3.25 -5.36 -0.57
CA VAL A 93 -4.58 -4.79 -0.28
C VAL A 93 -5.53 -5.92 0.07
N ALA A 94 -6.25 -5.76 1.19
CA ALA A 94 -7.05 -6.83 1.75
C ALA A 94 -8.42 -6.36 2.27
N ASN A 95 -9.37 -7.29 2.27
CA ASN A 95 -10.58 -7.20 3.10
C ASN A 95 -10.43 -8.11 4.32
N GLU A 96 -10.90 -7.66 5.48
CA GLU A 96 -11.07 -8.54 6.64
C GLU A 96 -12.22 -9.52 6.39
N ILE A 97 -11.96 -10.80 6.62
CA ILE A 97 -12.98 -11.85 6.65
C ILE A 97 -13.54 -11.86 8.07
N ILE A 98 -14.80 -11.47 8.20
CA ILE A 98 -15.53 -11.52 9.46
C ILE A 98 -16.45 -12.73 9.37
N ASP A 99 -16.17 -13.76 10.17
CA ASP A 99 -17.09 -14.88 10.33
C ASP A 99 -18.35 -14.34 11.03
N SER A 100 -19.49 -14.47 10.34
CA SER A 100 -20.83 -14.05 10.81
C SER A 100 -21.48 -15.11 11.68
#